data_AF-A0AAV4UFW2-F1
#
_entry.id   AF-A0AAV4UFW2-F1
#
_cell.length_a   1.000
_cell.length_b   1.000
_cell.length_c   1.000
_cell.angle_alpha   90.00
_cell.angle_beta   90.00
_cell.angle_gamma   90.00
#
_symmetry.space_group_name_H-M   'P 1'
#
loop_
_entity.id
_entity.type
_entity.pdbx_description
1 polymer ?
#
loop_
_entity_poly.entity_id
_entity_poly.type
_entity_poly.pdbx_seq_one_letter_code
_entity_poly.pdbx_strand_id
1 'polypeptide(L)'
;MDLGYNELEILPEERFSGLKRLESLNLTHNNLLEFPSVREDLKHLTKLDLSYNKLIKIDGDNFDKMYNMKSLNLRSNKLTWISPSAFDNLTSLTELDIGYNQIMHLSSNVLTPAEVRMTSLRLSGNPFQCDCLMLSLWEWLQEHGRLLQQEDSPLVCVHPEKLRDHSILTLHPSDICPSPLVSDLEVQRLDSNHLTVAWEVQNGTLIGGFTVTYHVTTSRTPVVLANLQATARRHDLEDLVVPETWYTVCVTATGKYLRMYGNKPTPYVTEHERTTEVTANNRKCLQIRTLAKTDKTKITLSTLGIILGSSISAALVLTLSILLTALKFRRRRRRPVKNDVPQEYISYRHFSIQSSEGVYS
;
A
#
# COMPACT_ATOMS: atom_id res chain seq x y z
N MET A 1 0.71 -36.10 15.31
CA MET A 1 1.26 -36.00 16.69
C MET A 1 0.15 -35.43 17.54
N ASP A 2 -0.12 -36.07 18.67
CA ASP A 2 -1.10 -35.57 19.63
C ASP A 2 -0.39 -35.09 20.89
N LEU A 3 -0.66 -33.84 21.25
CA LEU A 3 -0.20 -33.13 22.44
C LEU A 3 -1.38 -32.40 23.11
N GLY A 4 -2.63 -32.76 22.80
CA GLY A 4 -3.79 -32.20 23.46
C GLY A 4 -3.85 -32.57 24.95
N TYR A 5 -4.48 -31.73 25.77
CA TYR A 5 -4.68 -31.98 27.22
C TYR A 5 -3.38 -32.18 28.03
N ASN A 6 -2.32 -31.42 27.73
CA ASN A 6 -1.01 -31.50 28.41
C ASN A 6 -0.63 -30.23 29.20
N GLU A 7 -1.59 -29.33 29.45
CA GLU A 7 -1.41 -28.07 30.20
C GLU A 7 -0.30 -27.14 29.66
N LEU A 8 0.16 -27.33 28.42
CA LEU A 8 1.34 -26.65 27.85
C LEU A 8 1.14 -25.13 27.79
N GLU A 9 2.04 -24.36 28.41
CA GLU A 9 2.01 -22.89 28.39
C GLU A 9 2.84 -22.28 27.26
N ILE A 10 3.95 -22.94 26.89
CA ILE A 10 4.95 -22.44 25.92
C ILE A 10 5.35 -23.58 24.97
N LEU A 11 5.49 -23.26 23.69
CA LEU A 11 6.07 -24.12 22.66
C LEU A 11 7.31 -23.45 22.06
N PRO A 12 8.53 -23.78 22.52
CA PRO A 12 9.75 -23.30 21.89
C PRO A 12 9.85 -23.81 20.45
N GLU A 13 10.27 -22.95 19.51
CA GLU A 13 10.39 -23.27 18.07
C GLU A 13 11.21 -24.54 17.84
N GLU A 14 12.28 -24.73 18.62
CA GLU A 14 13.22 -25.85 18.52
C GLU A 14 12.54 -27.20 18.76
N ARG A 15 11.39 -27.24 19.45
CA ARG A 15 10.63 -28.48 19.68
C ARG A 15 9.99 -29.03 18.41
N PHE A 16 9.83 -28.20 17.38
CA PHE A 16 9.34 -28.61 16.05
C PHE A 16 10.48 -28.91 15.06
N SER A 17 11.74 -28.62 15.43
CA SER A 17 12.89 -28.83 14.56
C SER A 17 12.99 -30.29 14.09
N GLY A 18 13.12 -30.49 12.77
CA GLY A 18 13.24 -31.81 12.15
C GLY A 18 11.92 -32.53 11.89
N LEU A 19 10.75 -32.01 12.30
CA LEU A 19 9.44 -32.66 12.12
C LEU A 19 8.88 -32.59 10.67
N LYS A 20 9.77 -32.63 9.67
CA LYS A 20 9.54 -32.44 8.22
C LYS A 20 8.61 -33.44 7.53
N ARG A 21 7.96 -34.33 8.28
CA ARG A 21 6.96 -35.30 7.82
C ARG A 21 5.67 -35.25 8.64
N LEU A 22 5.51 -34.27 9.52
CA LEU A 22 4.34 -34.16 10.38
C LEU A 22 3.16 -33.58 9.59
N GLU A 23 2.16 -34.42 9.32
CA GLU A 23 0.96 -34.04 8.55
C GLU A 23 -0.21 -33.54 9.43
N SER A 24 -0.21 -33.88 10.72
CA SER A 24 -1.25 -33.50 11.68
C SER A 24 -0.67 -33.26 13.06
N LEU A 25 -1.05 -32.14 13.69
CA LEU A 25 -0.64 -31.73 15.03
C LEU A 25 -1.88 -31.30 15.84
N ASN A 26 -2.15 -32.03 16.92
CA ASN A 26 -3.18 -31.67 17.88
C ASN A 26 -2.52 -31.05 19.12
N LEU A 27 -2.92 -29.82 19.47
CA LEU A 27 -2.50 -29.04 20.63
C LEU A 27 -3.73 -28.52 21.42
N THR A 28 -4.92 -29.11 21.20
CA THR A 28 -6.17 -28.71 21.86
C THR A 28 -6.09 -28.78 23.39
N HIS A 29 -6.86 -27.96 24.10
CA HIS A 29 -6.95 -27.99 25.57
C HIS A 29 -5.58 -27.88 26.27
N ASN A 30 -4.80 -26.86 25.91
CA ASN A 30 -3.57 -26.48 26.58
C ASN A 30 -3.67 -25.03 27.11
N ASN A 31 -2.58 -24.47 27.61
CA ASN A 31 -2.52 -23.14 28.22
C ASN A 31 -1.80 -22.10 27.34
N LEU A 32 -1.61 -22.39 26.05
CA LEU A 32 -0.73 -21.64 25.14
C LEU A 32 -1.19 -20.18 24.99
N LEU A 33 -0.28 -19.24 25.23
CA LEU A 33 -0.51 -17.80 25.05
C LEU A 33 -0.18 -17.31 23.62
N GLU A 34 0.72 -18.03 22.95
CA GLU A 34 1.18 -17.78 21.58
C GLU A 34 1.48 -19.10 20.88
N PHE A 35 1.49 -19.08 19.54
CA PHE A 35 2.04 -20.15 18.71
C PHE A 35 3.35 -19.63 18.10
N PRO A 36 4.46 -20.37 18.13
CA PRO A 36 5.74 -19.87 17.62
C PRO A 36 5.70 -19.70 16.09
N SER A 37 6.56 -18.81 15.58
CA SER A 37 6.89 -18.75 14.15
C SER A 37 7.67 -20.01 13.76
N VAL A 38 7.00 -21.00 13.18
CA VAL A 38 7.64 -22.26 12.80
C VAL A 38 8.15 -22.18 11.37
N ARG A 39 9.46 -22.42 11.21
CA ARG A 39 10.17 -22.46 9.93
C ARG A 39 9.75 -23.67 9.06
N GLU A 40 10.60 -24.04 8.11
CA GLU A 40 10.45 -25.14 7.14
C GLU A 40 10.08 -26.52 7.73
N ASP A 41 10.18 -26.73 9.04
CA ASP A 41 9.97 -28.04 9.67
C ASP A 41 8.51 -28.51 9.65
N LEU A 42 7.52 -27.62 9.68
CA LEU A 42 6.09 -27.96 9.63
C LEU A 42 5.44 -27.74 8.26
N LYS A 43 6.22 -27.60 7.18
CA LYS A 43 5.66 -27.32 5.84
C LYS A 43 4.76 -28.41 5.24
N HIS A 44 4.83 -29.62 5.77
CA HIS A 44 3.96 -30.74 5.38
C HIS A 44 2.71 -30.85 6.25
N LEU A 45 2.52 -29.96 7.22
CA LEU A 45 1.37 -29.96 8.11
C LEU A 45 0.09 -29.62 7.34
N THR A 46 -0.91 -30.50 7.44
CA THR A 46 -2.21 -30.39 6.77
C THR A 46 -3.35 -30.13 7.74
N LYS A 47 -3.16 -30.46 9.02
CA LYS A 47 -4.13 -30.23 10.10
C LYS A 47 -3.41 -29.69 11.34
N LEU A 48 -3.91 -28.58 11.87
CA LEU A 48 -3.44 -27.98 13.12
C LEU A 48 -4.65 -27.64 13.99
N ASP A 49 -4.74 -28.28 15.15
CA ASP A 49 -5.73 -27.95 16.17
C ASP A 49 -5.06 -27.25 17.34
N LEU A 50 -5.40 -25.98 17.53
CA LEU A 50 -4.98 -25.08 18.61
C LEU A 50 -6.19 -24.64 19.46
N SER A 51 -7.32 -25.32 19.34
CA SER A 51 -8.55 -24.93 20.06
C SER A 51 -8.42 -25.05 21.57
N TYR A 52 -9.27 -24.33 22.31
CA TYR A 52 -9.29 -24.35 23.78
C TYR A 52 -7.92 -24.05 24.41
N ASN A 53 -7.27 -23.01 23.91
CA ASN A 53 -6.02 -22.45 24.43
C ASN A 53 -6.25 -21.01 24.94
N LYS A 54 -5.17 -20.24 25.13
CA LYS A 54 -5.22 -18.85 25.62
C LYS A 54 -4.61 -17.86 24.61
N LEU A 55 -4.54 -18.22 23.33
CA LEU A 55 -3.91 -17.42 22.28
C LEU A 55 -4.57 -16.05 22.19
N ILE A 56 -3.78 -14.98 22.23
CA ILE A 56 -4.27 -13.57 22.22
C ILE A 56 -4.22 -12.96 20.83
N LYS A 57 -3.26 -13.39 20.00
CA LYS A 57 -3.07 -12.90 18.64
C LYS A 57 -2.51 -13.98 17.72
N ILE A 58 -2.65 -13.76 16.41
CA ILE A 58 -1.92 -14.47 15.36
C ILE A 58 -1.12 -13.44 14.55
N ASP A 59 0.20 -13.58 14.55
CA ASP A 59 1.12 -12.77 13.76
C ASP A 59 1.30 -13.33 12.34
N GLY A 60 1.81 -12.50 11.43
CA GLY A 60 1.97 -12.85 10.00
C GLY A 60 2.91 -14.02 9.71
N ASP A 61 3.80 -14.36 10.63
CA ASP A 61 4.84 -15.38 10.47
C ASP A 61 4.51 -16.71 11.16
N ASN A 62 3.45 -16.78 11.98
CA ASN A 62 3.05 -18.00 12.70
C ASN A 62 2.78 -19.20 11.77
N PHE A 63 2.22 -18.96 10.58
CA PHE A 63 1.82 -19.99 9.63
C PHE A 63 2.47 -19.86 8.24
N ASP A 64 3.46 -18.97 8.09
CA ASP A 64 4.06 -18.56 6.80
C ASP A 64 4.59 -19.72 5.93
N LYS A 65 5.04 -20.82 6.55
CA LYS A 65 5.56 -22.00 5.84
C LYS A 65 4.55 -23.14 5.65
N MET A 66 3.31 -22.98 6.07
CA MET A 66 2.31 -24.06 6.11
C MET A 66 1.47 -24.16 4.83
N TYR A 67 2.11 -24.12 3.66
CA TYR A 67 1.47 -24.11 2.33
C TYR A 67 0.48 -25.27 2.06
N ASN A 68 0.65 -26.39 2.77
CA ASN A 68 -0.17 -27.60 2.65
C ASN A 68 -1.31 -27.68 3.69
N MET A 69 -1.51 -26.66 4.53
CA MET A 69 -2.55 -26.62 5.55
C MET A 69 -3.94 -26.71 4.90
N LYS A 70 -4.81 -27.58 5.45
CA LYS A 70 -6.19 -27.79 5.00
C LYS A 70 -7.20 -27.44 6.08
N SER A 71 -6.90 -27.76 7.34
CA SER A 71 -7.79 -27.54 8.47
C SER A 71 -7.04 -26.86 9.61
N LEU A 72 -7.45 -25.64 9.95
CA LEU A 72 -6.90 -24.83 11.03
C LEU A 72 -8.01 -24.52 12.05
N ASN A 73 -7.88 -25.05 13.26
CA ASN A 73 -8.81 -24.83 14.35
C ASN A 73 -8.17 -23.96 15.44
N LEU A 74 -8.68 -22.75 15.62
CA LEU A 74 -8.29 -21.74 16.61
C LEU A 74 -9.45 -21.41 17.57
N ARG A 75 -10.52 -22.20 17.55
CA ARG A 75 -11.74 -21.98 18.33
C ARG A 75 -11.48 -21.90 19.84
N SER A 76 -12.29 -21.13 20.56
CA SER A 76 -12.23 -21.06 22.03
C SER A 76 -10.86 -20.62 22.56
N ASN A 77 -10.31 -19.56 21.95
CA ASN A 77 -9.10 -18.87 22.38
C ASN A 77 -9.45 -17.47 22.91
N LYS A 78 -8.47 -16.56 22.99
CA LYS A 78 -8.65 -15.16 23.40
C LYS A 78 -8.24 -14.20 22.29
N LEU A 79 -8.34 -14.61 21.02
CA LEU A 79 -7.83 -13.84 19.90
C LEU A 79 -8.58 -12.51 19.81
N THR A 80 -7.85 -11.40 19.99
CA THR A 80 -8.36 -10.04 19.76
C THR A 80 -7.90 -9.47 18.42
N TRP A 81 -6.85 -10.06 17.82
CA TRP A 81 -6.25 -9.58 16.58
C TRP A 81 -5.64 -10.73 15.77
N ILE A 82 -5.78 -10.65 14.45
CA ILE A 82 -5.15 -11.54 13.47
C ILE A 82 -4.47 -10.63 12.44
N SER A 83 -3.20 -10.88 12.14
CA SER A 83 -2.47 -10.11 11.13
C SER A 83 -3.17 -10.18 9.78
N PRO A 84 -3.25 -9.07 9.01
CA PRO A 84 -3.64 -9.07 7.60
C PRO A 84 -2.95 -10.14 6.75
N SER A 85 -1.70 -10.48 7.09
CA SER A 85 -0.89 -11.47 6.37
C SER A 85 -0.88 -12.87 7.00
N ALA A 86 -1.61 -13.11 8.10
CA ALA A 86 -1.54 -14.36 8.86
C ALA A 86 -1.84 -15.62 8.03
N PHE A 87 -2.67 -15.48 7.00
CA PHE A 87 -3.13 -16.58 6.14
C PHE A 87 -2.64 -16.46 4.68
N ASP A 88 -1.75 -15.52 4.36
CA ASP A 88 -1.26 -15.25 2.99
C ASP A 88 -0.78 -16.52 2.26
N ASN A 89 -0.07 -17.39 3.00
CA ASN A 89 0.52 -18.60 2.46
C ASN A 89 -0.34 -19.86 2.64
N LEU A 90 -1.53 -19.77 3.23
CA LEU A 90 -2.44 -20.90 3.47
C LEU A 90 -3.31 -21.24 2.24
N THR A 91 -2.67 -21.29 1.07
CA THR A 91 -3.34 -21.47 -0.24
C THR A 91 -4.04 -22.83 -0.43
N SER A 92 -3.81 -23.78 0.48
CA SER A 92 -4.47 -25.10 0.53
C SER A 92 -5.67 -25.17 1.49
N LEU A 93 -5.97 -24.10 2.24
CA LEU A 93 -6.92 -24.13 3.36
C LEU A 93 -8.35 -24.38 2.88
N THR A 94 -9.01 -25.35 3.50
CA THR A 94 -10.41 -25.71 3.23
C THR A 94 -11.32 -25.36 4.42
N GLU A 95 -10.81 -25.51 5.65
CA GLU A 95 -11.55 -25.34 6.89
C GLU A 95 -10.81 -24.36 7.82
N LEU A 96 -11.51 -23.31 8.26
CA LEU A 96 -11.02 -22.36 9.25
C LEU A 96 -12.06 -22.16 10.35
N ASP A 97 -11.69 -22.43 11.60
CA ASP A 97 -12.51 -22.12 12.78
C ASP A 97 -11.78 -21.12 13.68
N ILE A 98 -12.28 -19.88 13.72
CA ILE A 98 -11.85 -18.83 14.65
C ILE A 98 -13.00 -18.41 15.58
N GLY A 99 -14.03 -19.25 15.73
CA GLY A 99 -15.17 -19.00 16.59
C GLY A 99 -14.81 -18.93 18.08
N TYR A 100 -15.70 -18.36 18.88
CA TYR A 100 -15.56 -18.27 20.35
C TYR A 100 -14.23 -17.62 20.77
N ASN A 101 -13.90 -16.49 20.15
CA ASN A 101 -12.72 -15.67 20.42
C ASN A 101 -13.15 -14.26 20.87
N GLN A 102 -12.23 -13.29 20.88
CA GLN A 102 -12.46 -11.90 21.31
C GLN A 102 -12.32 -10.90 20.14
N ILE A 103 -12.58 -11.35 18.91
CA ILE A 103 -12.39 -10.56 17.69
C ILE A 103 -13.54 -9.56 17.55
N MET A 104 -13.27 -8.29 17.84
CA MET A 104 -14.24 -7.21 17.63
C MET A 104 -14.32 -6.77 16.17
N HIS A 105 -13.18 -6.78 15.47
CA HIS A 105 -13.08 -6.46 14.05
C HIS A 105 -12.19 -7.49 13.35
N LEU A 106 -12.66 -7.96 12.20
CA LEU A 106 -11.88 -8.74 11.24
C LEU A 106 -12.05 -8.04 9.89
N SER A 107 -10.96 -7.94 9.11
CA SER A 107 -10.99 -7.36 7.77
C SER A 107 -10.92 -8.49 6.74
N SER A 108 -11.60 -8.34 5.61
CA SER A 108 -11.70 -9.39 4.58
C SER A 108 -10.35 -9.77 3.98
N ASN A 109 -9.39 -8.85 3.94
CA ASN A 109 -8.03 -9.11 3.48
C ASN A 109 -7.29 -10.22 4.27
N VAL A 110 -7.68 -10.52 5.51
CA VAL A 110 -7.17 -11.67 6.27
C VAL A 110 -7.63 -13.00 5.64
N LEU A 111 -8.83 -13.02 5.07
CA LEU A 111 -9.47 -14.23 4.52
C LEU A 111 -9.23 -14.40 3.01
N THR A 112 -9.14 -13.31 2.26
CA THR A 112 -8.99 -13.32 0.79
C THR A 112 -7.87 -14.23 0.27
N PRO A 113 -6.65 -14.28 0.86
CA PRO A 113 -5.60 -15.18 0.36
C PRO A 113 -5.95 -16.68 0.43
N ALA A 114 -6.83 -17.06 1.36
CA ALA A 114 -7.25 -18.45 1.60
C ALA A 114 -8.62 -18.80 0.99
N GLU A 115 -9.37 -17.82 0.44
CA GLU A 115 -10.78 -17.99 0.06
C GLU A 115 -11.00 -19.02 -1.08
N VAL A 116 -10.02 -19.17 -1.96
CA VAL A 116 -10.11 -19.95 -3.22
C VAL A 116 -10.48 -21.42 -3.00
N ARG A 117 -9.97 -22.02 -1.92
CA ARG A 117 -10.22 -23.44 -1.58
C ARG A 117 -11.12 -23.62 -0.36
N MET A 118 -11.50 -22.53 0.30
CA MET A 118 -12.31 -22.58 1.51
C MET A 118 -13.70 -23.19 1.22
N THR A 119 -14.10 -24.11 2.09
CA THR A 119 -15.40 -24.79 2.06
C THR A 119 -16.18 -24.56 3.35
N SER A 120 -15.49 -24.32 4.48
CA SER A 120 -16.09 -24.06 5.79
C SER A 120 -15.34 -22.96 6.53
N LEU A 121 -16.09 -21.98 7.03
CA LEU A 121 -15.59 -20.89 7.87
C LEU A 121 -16.49 -20.77 9.11
N ARG A 122 -15.90 -20.75 10.31
CA ARG A 122 -16.61 -20.40 11.55
C ARG A 122 -16.02 -19.17 12.21
N LEU A 123 -16.91 -18.21 12.48
CA LEU A 123 -16.68 -16.90 13.09
C LEU A 123 -17.56 -16.68 14.33
N SER A 124 -18.62 -17.50 14.54
CA SER A 124 -19.60 -17.26 15.61
C SER A 124 -19.02 -17.33 17.03
N GLY A 125 -19.68 -16.65 17.97
CA GLY A 125 -19.18 -16.49 19.34
C GLY A 125 -18.09 -15.41 19.52
N ASN A 126 -17.83 -14.58 18.51
CA ASN A 126 -16.96 -13.40 18.62
C ASN A 126 -17.76 -12.12 18.93
N PRO A 127 -17.21 -11.17 19.72
CA PRO A 127 -17.89 -9.94 20.13
C PRO A 127 -17.84 -8.85 19.04
N PHE A 128 -18.37 -9.14 17.85
CA PHE A 128 -18.25 -8.26 16.69
C PHE A 128 -18.83 -6.85 16.94
N GLN A 129 -18.02 -5.84 16.62
CA GLN A 129 -18.40 -4.43 16.61
C GLN A 129 -18.74 -4.03 15.17
N CYS A 130 -20.03 -3.90 14.91
CA CYS A 130 -20.62 -3.58 13.62
C CYS A 130 -20.63 -2.06 13.40
N ASP A 131 -19.45 -1.54 13.07
CA ASP A 131 -19.24 -0.18 12.59
C ASP A 131 -18.56 -0.16 11.21
N CYS A 132 -18.16 1.02 10.72
CA CYS A 132 -17.45 1.14 9.45
C CYS A 132 -16.16 0.31 9.32
N LEU A 133 -15.51 -0.11 10.42
CA LEU A 133 -14.35 -1.00 10.34
C LEU A 133 -14.73 -2.44 9.96
N MET A 134 -15.97 -2.84 10.23
CA MET A 134 -16.55 -4.15 9.89
C MET A 134 -16.99 -4.25 8.42
N LEU A 135 -17.18 -3.11 7.73
CA LEU A 135 -17.87 -3.07 6.44
C LEU A 135 -17.20 -3.96 5.38
N SER A 136 -15.87 -4.00 5.31
CA SER A 136 -15.13 -4.85 4.36
C SER A 136 -15.36 -6.35 4.59
N LEU A 137 -15.55 -6.79 5.84
CA LEU A 137 -15.89 -8.18 6.14
C LEU A 137 -17.36 -8.45 5.82
N TRP A 138 -18.25 -7.52 6.17
CA TRP A 138 -19.67 -7.65 5.84
C TRP A 138 -19.87 -7.84 4.33
N GLU A 139 -19.24 -7.01 3.48
CA GLU A 139 -19.28 -7.15 2.01
C GLU A 139 -18.82 -8.55 1.57
N TRP A 140 -17.67 -8.99 2.08
CA TRP A 140 -17.12 -10.32 1.76
C TRP A 140 -18.04 -11.47 2.20
N LEU A 141 -18.67 -11.38 3.37
CA LEU A 141 -19.61 -12.38 3.89
C LEU A 141 -20.90 -12.46 3.05
N GLN A 142 -21.36 -11.36 2.46
CA GLN A 142 -22.51 -11.38 1.53
C GLN A 142 -22.18 -12.17 0.26
N GLU A 143 -20.96 -12.04 -0.26
CA GLU A 143 -20.50 -12.80 -1.43
C GLU A 143 -20.16 -14.27 -1.09
N HIS A 144 -19.68 -14.52 0.14
CA HIS A 144 -19.16 -15.82 0.58
C HIS A 144 -20.07 -16.60 1.54
N GLY A 145 -21.34 -16.22 1.69
CA GLY A 145 -22.27 -16.83 2.65
C GLY A 145 -22.40 -18.36 2.59
N ARG A 146 -22.04 -19.00 1.46
CA ARG A 146 -21.92 -20.47 1.33
C ARG A 146 -20.94 -21.12 2.32
N LEU A 147 -19.92 -20.39 2.78
CA LEU A 147 -18.89 -20.90 3.69
C LEU A 147 -19.39 -21.05 5.14
N LEU A 148 -20.49 -20.35 5.47
CA LEU A 148 -21.05 -20.25 6.82
C LEU A 148 -22.12 -21.33 7.10
N GLN A 149 -22.32 -22.29 6.19
CA GLN A 149 -23.33 -23.35 6.31
C GLN A 149 -23.12 -24.29 7.50
N GLN A 150 -21.92 -24.28 8.10
CA GLN A 150 -21.53 -25.14 9.23
C GLN A 150 -21.37 -24.35 10.54
N GLU A 151 -21.92 -23.13 10.63
CA GLU A 151 -21.94 -22.36 11.87
C GLU A 151 -22.87 -22.98 12.93
N ASP A 152 -22.40 -23.06 14.18
CA ASP A 152 -23.20 -23.58 15.29
C ASP A 152 -24.25 -22.57 15.77
N SER A 153 -24.06 -21.29 15.46
CA SER A 153 -24.87 -20.16 15.95
C SER A 153 -24.81 -18.98 14.98
N PRO A 154 -25.84 -18.11 14.93
CA PRO A 154 -25.85 -16.99 13.99
C PRO A 154 -24.76 -15.96 14.27
N LEU A 155 -24.20 -15.38 13.20
CA LEU A 155 -23.29 -14.24 13.30
C LEU A 155 -24.07 -12.98 13.67
N VAL A 156 -23.89 -12.51 14.90
CA VAL A 156 -24.57 -11.33 15.44
C VAL A 156 -23.58 -10.24 15.84
N CYS A 157 -24.04 -8.99 15.81
CA CYS A 157 -23.31 -7.87 16.39
C CYS A 157 -23.46 -7.88 17.92
N VAL A 158 -22.39 -7.59 18.64
CA VAL A 158 -22.42 -7.31 20.09
C VAL A 158 -22.40 -5.80 20.35
N HIS A 159 -21.70 -5.05 19.50
CA HIS A 159 -21.66 -3.60 19.52
C HIS A 159 -21.95 -3.01 18.12
N PRO A 160 -22.41 -1.75 18.01
CA PRO A 160 -22.90 -0.90 19.10
C PRO A 160 -24.21 -1.44 19.70
N GLU A 161 -24.58 -0.98 20.89
CA GLU A 161 -25.78 -1.42 21.63
C GLU A 161 -27.08 -1.42 20.78
N LYS A 162 -27.20 -0.48 19.83
CA LYS A 162 -28.35 -0.38 18.93
C LYS A 162 -28.51 -1.56 17.96
N LEU A 163 -27.40 -2.23 17.63
CA LEU A 163 -27.35 -3.38 16.73
C LEU A 163 -27.12 -4.69 17.48
N ARG A 164 -27.06 -4.69 18.82
CA ARG A 164 -26.83 -5.89 19.62
C ARG A 164 -27.82 -6.99 19.22
N ASP A 165 -27.31 -8.21 19.12
CA ASP A 165 -28.03 -9.43 18.75
C ASP A 165 -28.64 -9.44 17.33
N HIS A 166 -28.43 -8.39 16.52
CA HIS A 166 -28.85 -8.38 15.13
C HIS A 166 -27.89 -9.20 14.27
N SER A 167 -28.45 -10.01 13.35
CA SER A 167 -27.66 -10.85 12.45
C SER A 167 -26.90 -9.99 11.43
N ILE A 168 -25.57 -10.11 11.43
CA ILE A 168 -24.64 -9.38 10.55
C ILE A 168 -25.04 -9.55 9.08
N LEU A 169 -25.43 -10.76 8.68
CA LEU A 169 -25.82 -11.09 7.31
C LEU A 169 -27.12 -10.39 6.86
N THR A 170 -27.95 -9.95 7.80
CA THR A 170 -29.24 -9.28 7.52
C THR A 170 -29.18 -7.76 7.60
N LEU A 171 -28.10 -7.19 8.16
CA LEU A 171 -27.95 -5.74 8.30
C LEU A 171 -27.78 -5.03 6.96
N HIS A 172 -28.25 -3.79 6.90
CA HIS A 172 -28.00 -2.90 5.78
C HIS A 172 -26.62 -2.24 5.95
N PRO A 173 -25.86 -1.99 4.87
CA PRO A 173 -24.52 -1.39 5.01
C PRO A 173 -24.54 0.03 5.60
N SER A 174 -25.65 0.76 5.54
CA SER A 174 -25.79 2.05 6.26
C SER A 174 -26.04 1.89 7.77
N ASP A 175 -26.52 0.73 8.23
CA ASP A 175 -26.67 0.46 9.67
C ASP A 175 -25.28 0.30 10.29
N ILE A 176 -24.40 -0.41 9.57
CA ILE A 176 -23.00 -0.64 9.90
C ILE A 176 -22.16 0.64 9.70
N CYS A 177 -22.32 1.32 8.56
CA CYS A 177 -21.53 2.49 8.20
C CYS A 177 -22.39 3.61 7.57
N PRO A 178 -23.02 4.47 8.40
CA PRO A 178 -23.91 5.53 7.93
C PRO A 178 -23.19 6.70 7.24
N SER A 179 -21.85 6.75 7.26
CA SER A 179 -21.05 7.70 6.48
C SER A 179 -19.64 7.13 6.24
N PRO A 180 -19.06 7.19 5.03
CA PRO A 180 -17.76 6.56 4.74
C PRO A 180 -16.60 7.20 5.51
N LEU A 181 -15.60 6.42 5.91
CA LEU A 181 -14.44 6.93 6.65
C LEU A 181 -13.33 7.46 5.73
N VAL A 182 -12.91 8.71 5.98
CA VAL A 182 -11.63 9.25 5.47
C VAL A 182 -10.56 8.98 6.53
N SER A 183 -9.68 8.01 6.28
CA SER A 183 -8.71 7.53 7.26
C SER A 183 -7.54 8.49 7.46
N ASP A 184 -7.12 9.22 6.42
CA ASP A 184 -6.09 10.25 6.54
C ASP A 184 -6.22 11.40 5.53
N LEU A 185 -5.58 12.55 5.79
CA LEU A 185 -5.51 13.71 4.91
C LEU A 185 -4.16 14.44 5.08
N GLU A 186 -3.33 14.40 4.04
CA GLU A 186 -1.98 14.96 4.02
C GLU A 186 -1.76 16.01 2.92
N VAL A 187 -0.65 16.76 3.04
CA VAL A 187 -0.16 17.70 2.03
C VAL A 187 1.02 17.10 1.30
N GLN A 188 0.89 16.94 -0.01
CA GLN A 188 1.96 16.40 -0.84
C GLN A 188 2.78 17.48 -1.57
N ARG A 189 2.20 18.67 -1.79
CA ARG A 189 2.91 19.86 -2.30
C ARG A 189 2.29 21.13 -1.74
N LEU A 190 3.13 22.13 -1.49
CA LEU A 190 2.72 23.42 -0.93
C LEU A 190 3.64 24.52 -1.47
N ASP A 191 3.05 25.47 -2.20
CA ASP A 191 3.73 26.64 -2.75
C ASP A 191 3.07 27.94 -2.22
N SER A 192 3.33 29.07 -2.87
CA SER A 192 2.72 30.36 -2.52
C SER A 192 1.26 30.51 -2.96
N ASN A 193 0.84 29.77 -4.00
CA ASN A 193 -0.48 29.86 -4.62
C ASN A 193 -1.05 28.51 -5.08
N HIS A 194 -0.34 27.41 -4.83
CA HIS A 194 -0.69 26.06 -5.26
C HIS A 194 -0.55 25.09 -4.07
N LEU A 195 -1.45 24.12 -3.98
CA LEU A 195 -1.48 23.10 -2.94
C LEU A 195 -1.95 21.76 -3.52
N THR A 196 -1.21 20.68 -3.29
CA THR A 196 -1.69 19.31 -3.53
C THR A 196 -2.04 18.66 -2.20
N VAL A 197 -3.30 18.27 -2.01
CA VAL A 197 -3.72 17.41 -0.89
C VAL A 197 -3.98 15.99 -1.37
N ALA A 198 -3.71 15.01 -0.51
CA ALA A 198 -4.04 13.60 -0.74
C ALA A 198 -4.69 13.01 0.51
N TRP A 199 -5.50 11.97 0.32
CA TRP A 199 -6.24 11.34 1.41
C TRP A 199 -6.34 9.84 1.22
N GLU A 200 -6.38 9.15 2.34
CA GLU A 200 -6.67 7.73 2.40
C GLU A 200 -8.10 7.50 2.87
N VAL A 201 -8.64 6.33 2.51
CA VAL A 201 -9.93 5.83 2.96
C VAL A 201 -9.76 4.36 3.32
N GLN A 202 -10.60 3.89 4.21
CA GLN A 202 -10.58 2.49 4.60
C GLN A 202 -11.07 1.57 3.47
N ASN A 203 -10.58 0.33 3.41
CA ASN A 203 -11.10 -0.66 2.48
C ASN A 203 -12.57 -1.00 2.79
N GLY A 204 -13.33 -1.34 1.75
CA GLY A 204 -14.77 -1.61 1.86
C GLY A 204 -15.65 -0.38 2.10
N THR A 205 -15.12 0.85 2.10
CA THR A 205 -15.97 2.04 2.20
C THR A 205 -16.80 2.22 0.93
N LEU A 206 -18.14 2.18 1.06
CA LEU A 206 -19.11 2.43 -0.01
C LEU A 206 -19.14 3.90 -0.44
N ILE A 207 -18.05 4.38 -1.03
CA ILE A 207 -17.84 5.77 -1.44
C ILE A 207 -18.46 6.02 -2.83
N GLY A 208 -19.28 7.06 -2.92
CA GLY A 208 -19.77 7.62 -4.18
C GLY A 208 -18.84 8.64 -4.81
N GLY A 209 -18.08 9.35 -4.00
CA GLY A 209 -17.20 10.44 -4.40
C GLY A 209 -16.70 11.24 -3.21
N PHE A 210 -16.00 12.34 -3.49
CA PHE A 210 -15.49 13.26 -2.47
C PHE A 210 -15.85 14.70 -2.82
N THR A 211 -16.12 15.50 -1.80
CA THR A 211 -16.22 16.96 -1.94
C THR A 211 -15.02 17.60 -1.24
N VAL A 212 -14.24 18.37 -1.99
CA VAL A 212 -13.10 19.14 -1.47
C VAL A 212 -13.55 20.58 -1.24
N THR A 213 -13.33 21.06 -0.03
CA THR A 213 -13.66 22.41 0.41
C THR A 213 -12.43 23.09 0.99
N TYR A 214 -12.32 24.40 0.83
CA TYR A 214 -11.29 25.18 1.49
C TYR A 214 -11.81 26.56 1.87
N HIS A 215 -11.16 27.19 2.86
CA HIS A 215 -11.38 28.60 3.20
C HIS A 215 -10.18 29.16 3.94
N VAL A 216 -10.03 30.49 3.93
CA VAL A 216 -9.14 31.17 4.88
C VAL A 216 -9.62 30.86 6.30
N THR A 217 -8.74 30.40 7.17
CA THR A 217 -9.08 29.86 8.50
C THR A 217 -9.86 30.85 9.37
N THR A 218 -9.64 32.16 9.19
CA THR A 218 -10.37 33.23 9.90
C THR A 218 -11.80 33.46 9.40
N SER A 219 -12.09 33.23 8.11
CA SER A 219 -13.39 33.55 7.50
C SER A 219 -14.48 32.52 7.83
N ARG A 220 -14.10 31.27 8.11
CA ARG A 220 -14.98 30.11 8.39
C ARG A 220 -16.06 29.78 7.34
N THR A 221 -16.17 30.54 6.25
CA THR A 221 -17.08 30.31 5.12
C THR A 221 -16.44 29.37 4.09
N PRO A 222 -16.82 28.07 4.05
CA PRO A 222 -16.22 27.11 3.12
C PRO A 222 -16.58 27.42 1.67
N VAL A 223 -15.59 27.43 0.79
CA VAL A 223 -15.78 27.40 -0.66
C VAL A 223 -15.71 25.94 -1.11
N VAL A 224 -16.77 25.45 -1.74
CA VAL A 224 -16.76 24.14 -2.43
C VAL A 224 -15.97 24.32 -3.72
N LEU A 225 -14.85 23.61 -3.85
CA LEU A 225 -13.95 23.75 -4.99
C LEU A 225 -14.12 22.61 -6.00
N ALA A 226 -14.32 21.37 -5.54
CA ALA A 226 -14.53 20.23 -6.43
C ALA A 226 -15.43 19.14 -5.85
N ASN A 227 -16.19 18.50 -6.73
CA ASN A 227 -16.82 17.21 -6.52
C ASN A 227 -16.10 16.17 -7.38
N LEU A 228 -15.58 15.12 -6.74
CA LEU A 228 -14.65 14.15 -7.32
C LEU A 228 -15.25 12.74 -7.30
N GLN A 229 -14.80 11.90 -8.23
CA GLN A 229 -15.21 10.49 -8.33
C GLN A 229 -14.68 9.66 -7.15
N ALA A 230 -15.32 8.52 -6.87
CA ALA A 230 -14.96 7.60 -5.78
C ALA A 230 -13.51 7.06 -5.82
N THR A 231 -12.88 7.08 -6.99
CA THR A 231 -11.49 6.66 -7.20
C THR A 231 -10.46 7.75 -6.89
N ALA A 232 -10.88 9.00 -6.68
CA ALA A 232 -9.95 10.09 -6.36
C ALA A 232 -9.30 9.91 -4.99
N ARG A 233 -7.99 10.15 -4.90
CA ARG A 233 -7.17 10.11 -3.66
C ARG A 233 -6.26 11.33 -3.53
N ARG A 234 -6.32 12.26 -4.48
CA ARG A 234 -5.51 13.48 -4.57
C ARG A 234 -6.34 14.57 -5.24
N HIS A 235 -6.11 15.81 -4.84
CA HIS A 235 -6.61 16.98 -5.55
C HIS A 235 -5.63 18.15 -5.45
N ASP A 236 -5.51 18.88 -6.56
CA ASP A 236 -4.70 20.10 -6.67
C ASP A 236 -5.62 21.32 -6.54
N LEU A 237 -5.29 22.22 -5.60
CA LEU A 237 -5.93 23.50 -5.40
C LEU A 237 -5.04 24.58 -6.02
N GLU A 238 -5.48 25.08 -7.16
CA GLU A 238 -4.90 26.24 -7.86
C GLU A 238 -5.50 27.55 -7.33
N ASP A 239 -4.88 28.69 -7.69
CA ASP A 239 -5.36 30.05 -7.39
C ASP A 239 -5.67 30.35 -5.91
N LEU A 240 -4.84 29.84 -4.98
CA LEU A 240 -4.90 30.28 -3.59
C LEU A 240 -4.60 31.79 -3.49
N VAL A 241 -5.65 32.56 -3.22
CA VAL A 241 -5.72 34.02 -3.39
C VAL A 241 -4.65 34.80 -2.61
N VAL A 242 -4.21 34.30 -1.45
CA VAL A 242 -3.31 35.02 -0.55
C VAL A 242 -2.11 34.15 -0.13
N PRO A 243 -0.85 34.58 -0.41
CA PRO A 243 0.34 33.91 0.11
C PRO A 243 0.48 34.13 1.63
N GLU A 244 1.38 33.37 2.28
CA GLU A 244 1.66 33.43 3.72
C GLU A 244 0.45 33.29 4.66
N THR A 245 -0.67 32.77 4.15
CA THR A 245 -2.00 32.83 4.78
C THR A 245 -2.44 31.45 5.23
N TRP A 246 -3.15 31.41 6.37
CA TRP A 246 -3.71 30.17 6.91
C TRP A 246 -5.00 29.78 6.19
N TYR A 247 -4.98 28.61 5.57
CA TYR A 247 -6.14 27.96 4.97
C TYR A 247 -6.52 26.71 5.76
N THR A 248 -7.82 26.47 5.90
CA THR A 248 -8.39 25.19 6.31
C THR A 248 -8.88 24.49 5.06
N VAL A 249 -8.39 23.28 4.80
CA VAL A 249 -8.79 22.44 3.66
C VAL A 249 -9.43 21.18 4.22
N CYS A 250 -10.60 20.81 3.72
CA CYS A 250 -11.31 19.61 4.16
C CYS A 250 -11.75 18.75 2.98
N VAL A 251 -11.55 17.44 3.12
CA VAL A 251 -12.06 16.41 2.22
C VAL A 251 -13.22 15.71 2.92
N THR A 252 -14.37 15.66 2.28
CA THR A 252 -15.57 14.96 2.78
C THR A 252 -15.91 13.81 1.85
N ALA A 253 -15.97 12.58 2.36
CA ALA A 253 -16.43 11.42 1.60
C ALA A 253 -17.97 11.38 1.55
N THR A 254 -18.51 11.20 0.35
CA THR A 254 -19.94 10.98 0.12
C THR A 254 -20.20 9.49 -0.04
N GLY A 255 -21.24 8.98 0.64
CA GLY A 255 -21.63 7.57 0.55
C GLY A 255 -22.44 7.28 -0.71
N LYS A 256 -22.32 6.06 -1.23
CA LYS A 256 -23.16 5.53 -2.30
C LYS A 256 -23.42 4.05 -2.03
N TYR A 257 -24.39 3.81 -1.16
CA TYR A 257 -24.86 2.48 -0.83
C TYR A 257 -25.49 1.84 -2.08
N LEU A 258 -24.78 0.91 -2.71
CA LEU A 258 -25.27 0.12 -3.84
C LEU A 258 -25.26 -1.36 -3.45
N ARG A 259 -26.29 -2.11 -3.88
CA ARG A 259 -26.30 -3.58 -3.87
C ARG A 259 -26.09 -4.11 -5.28
N MET A 260 -25.41 -5.25 -5.41
CA MET A 260 -25.46 -6.02 -6.65
C MET A 260 -26.78 -6.81 -6.69
N TYR A 261 -27.63 -6.52 -7.68
CA TYR A 261 -28.83 -7.31 -7.95
C TYR A 261 -28.70 -7.92 -9.34
N GLY A 262 -28.21 -9.16 -9.39
CA GLY A 262 -27.58 -9.72 -10.60
C GLY A 262 -26.39 -8.86 -11.03
N ASN A 263 -26.17 -8.72 -12.34
CA ASN A 263 -25.04 -7.94 -12.89
C ASN A 263 -25.28 -6.41 -12.90
N LYS A 264 -26.19 -5.87 -12.08
CA LYS A 264 -26.49 -4.43 -12.03
C LYS A 264 -26.29 -3.86 -10.63
N PRO A 265 -25.34 -2.90 -10.45
CA PRO A 265 -25.23 -2.15 -9.21
C PRO A 265 -26.47 -1.25 -9.07
N THR A 266 -27.29 -1.55 -8.09
CA THR A 266 -28.60 -0.94 -7.84
C THR A 266 -28.49 -0.16 -6.53
N PRO A 267 -28.86 1.14 -6.47
CA PRO A 267 -28.82 1.86 -5.21
C PRO A 267 -29.74 1.22 -4.18
N TYR A 268 -29.25 1.12 -2.95
CA TYR A 268 -30.10 0.91 -1.80
C TYR A 268 -30.94 2.18 -1.63
N VAL A 269 -32.24 2.09 -1.90
CA VAL A 269 -33.16 3.22 -1.82
C VAL A 269 -33.39 3.55 -0.34
N THR A 270 -32.75 4.60 0.16
CA THR A 270 -33.10 5.23 1.43
C THR A 270 -34.28 6.16 1.21
N GLU A 271 -35.50 5.69 1.47
CA GLU A 271 -36.74 6.45 1.24
C GLU A 271 -36.95 7.62 2.23
N HIS A 272 -35.97 7.88 3.10
CA HIS A 272 -35.89 9.07 3.95
C HIS A 272 -34.52 9.72 3.83
N GLU A 273 -34.47 10.87 3.15
CA GLU A 273 -33.51 11.94 3.41
C GLU A 273 -33.76 12.50 4.83
N ARG A 274 -33.38 11.74 5.87
CA ARG A 274 -33.21 12.34 7.19
C ARG A 274 -31.94 13.16 7.16
N THR A 275 -32.09 14.45 7.38
CA THR A 275 -31.05 15.43 7.66
C THR A 275 -30.37 15.15 9.02
N THR A 276 -29.73 13.99 9.14
CA THR A 276 -28.84 13.69 10.26
C THR A 276 -27.50 14.35 10.01
N GLU A 277 -27.06 15.14 10.99
CA GLU A 277 -25.80 15.86 10.99
C GLU A 277 -24.65 14.96 10.55
N VAL A 278 -23.93 15.41 9.51
CA VAL A 278 -22.80 14.69 8.92
C VAL A 278 -21.76 14.45 10.01
N THR A 279 -21.64 13.19 10.45
CA THR A 279 -20.74 12.80 11.54
C THR A 279 -19.30 13.10 11.15
N ALA A 280 -18.51 13.65 12.07
CA ALA A 280 -17.18 14.19 11.79
C ALA A 280 -16.19 13.19 11.15
N ASN A 281 -16.48 11.89 11.20
CA ASN A 281 -15.62 10.82 10.74
C ASN A 281 -15.51 10.71 9.19
N ASN A 282 -16.48 11.24 8.42
CA ASN A 282 -16.39 11.26 6.95
C ASN A 282 -15.71 12.51 6.40
N ARG A 283 -15.35 13.47 7.27
CA ARG A 283 -14.73 14.74 6.90
C ARG A 283 -13.44 14.94 7.67
N LYS A 284 -12.30 14.77 7.00
CA LYS A 284 -11.01 15.22 7.53
C LYS A 284 -10.70 16.63 7.08
N CYS A 285 -10.08 17.40 7.97
CA CYS A 285 -9.67 18.78 7.75
C CYS A 285 -8.23 18.98 8.20
N LEU A 286 -7.47 19.76 7.46
CA LEU A 286 -6.10 20.15 7.79
C LEU A 286 -5.98 21.68 7.74
N GLN A 287 -5.19 22.25 8.65
CA GLN A 287 -4.82 23.67 8.63
C GLN A 287 -3.38 23.81 8.13
N ILE A 288 -3.19 24.69 7.15
CA ILE A 288 -1.93 24.88 6.42
C ILE A 288 -1.67 26.37 6.23
N ARG A 289 -0.39 26.75 6.06
CA ARG A 289 0.00 28.12 5.73
C ARG A 289 0.71 28.14 4.39
N THR A 290 0.21 28.90 3.42
CA THR A 290 0.86 29.06 2.10
C THR A 290 2.25 29.69 2.25
N LEU A 291 3.15 29.42 1.30
CA LEU A 291 4.50 29.99 1.33
C LEU A 291 4.52 31.46 0.87
N ALA A 292 5.63 32.15 1.13
CA ALA A 292 5.90 33.46 0.53
C ALA A 292 6.07 33.33 -0.99
N LYS A 293 5.54 34.30 -1.75
CA LYS A 293 5.69 34.33 -3.21
C LYS A 293 7.16 34.52 -3.58
N THR A 294 7.75 33.52 -4.23
CA THR A 294 9.16 33.57 -4.64
C THR A 294 9.33 34.56 -5.79
N ASP A 295 10.07 35.64 -5.53
CA ASP A 295 10.36 36.66 -6.52
C ASP A 295 11.44 36.16 -7.49
N LYS A 296 10.99 35.61 -8.63
CA LYS A 296 11.84 35.05 -9.70
C LYS A 296 12.81 36.08 -10.32
N THR A 297 12.68 37.38 -10.00
CA THR A 297 13.62 38.41 -10.45
C THR A 297 14.93 38.43 -9.67
N LYS A 298 14.97 37.85 -8.45
CA LYS A 298 16.20 37.76 -7.64
C LYS A 298 17.08 36.59 -8.08
N ILE A 299 17.71 36.73 -9.25
CA ILE A 299 18.95 36.03 -9.55
C ILE A 299 19.93 36.37 -8.43
N THR A 300 20.28 35.40 -7.59
CA THR A 300 21.20 35.63 -6.48
C THR A 300 22.55 36.13 -7.01
N LEU A 301 23.14 37.10 -6.29
CA LEU A 301 24.39 37.75 -6.68
C LEU A 301 25.53 36.73 -6.93
N SER A 302 25.48 35.58 -6.24
CA SER A 302 26.35 34.43 -6.45
C SER A 302 26.25 33.84 -7.87
N THR A 303 25.05 33.70 -8.43
CA THR A 303 24.83 33.14 -9.77
C THR A 303 25.38 34.08 -10.85
N LEU A 304 25.17 35.39 -10.69
CA LEU A 304 25.79 36.42 -11.52
C LEU A 304 27.32 36.41 -11.41
N GLY A 305 27.86 36.27 -10.19
CA GLY A 305 29.30 36.13 -9.94
C GLY A 305 29.92 34.91 -10.62
N ILE A 306 29.24 33.76 -10.61
CA ILE A 306 29.71 32.52 -11.28
C ILE A 306 29.71 32.68 -12.81
N ILE A 307 28.67 33.30 -13.39
CA ILE A 307 28.58 33.53 -14.84
C ILE A 307 29.66 34.52 -15.32
N LEU A 308 29.89 35.60 -14.59
CA LEU A 308 30.94 36.57 -14.90
C LEU A 308 32.35 35.97 -14.70
N GLY A 309 32.57 35.24 -13.61
CA GLY A 309 33.86 34.62 -13.29
C GLY A 309 34.27 33.54 -14.31
N SER A 310 33.33 32.70 -14.74
CA SER A 310 33.58 31.67 -15.77
C SER A 310 33.89 32.30 -17.14
N SER A 311 33.17 33.36 -17.51
CA SER A 311 33.41 34.11 -18.76
C SER A 311 34.80 34.76 -18.80
N ILE A 312 35.23 35.42 -17.73
CA ILE A 312 36.56 36.04 -17.62
C ILE A 312 37.67 34.98 -17.65
N SER A 313 37.47 33.86 -16.96
CA SER A 313 38.41 32.73 -16.93
C SER A 313 38.63 32.15 -18.34
N ALA A 314 37.56 31.95 -19.11
CA ALA A 314 37.66 31.47 -20.49
C ALA A 314 38.42 32.45 -21.40
N ALA A 315 38.17 33.75 -21.27
CA ALA A 315 38.88 34.78 -22.04
C ALA A 315 40.40 34.82 -21.72
N LEU A 316 40.77 34.67 -20.45
CA LEU A 316 42.18 34.58 -20.02
C LEU A 316 42.88 33.33 -20.55
N VAL A 317 42.22 32.17 -20.53
CA VAL A 317 42.76 30.92 -21.10
C VAL A 317 42.94 31.03 -22.62
N LEU A 318 41.98 31.61 -23.34
CA LEU A 318 42.07 31.82 -24.79
C LEU A 318 43.20 32.78 -25.16
N THR A 319 43.28 33.93 -24.51
CA THR A 319 44.35 34.92 -24.75
C THR A 319 45.74 34.37 -24.43
N LEU A 320 45.90 33.64 -23.31
CA LEU A 320 47.16 32.97 -22.98
C LEU A 320 47.53 31.91 -24.02
N SER A 321 46.56 31.13 -24.52
CA SER A 321 46.77 30.11 -25.56
C SER A 321 47.21 30.71 -26.89
N ILE A 322 46.62 31.86 -27.29
CA ILE A 322 47.02 32.63 -28.46
C ILE A 322 48.45 33.19 -28.28
N LEU A 323 48.78 33.70 -27.09
CA LEU A 323 50.11 34.25 -26.79
C LEU A 323 51.19 33.15 -26.82
N LEU A 324 50.91 31.98 -26.23
CA LEU A 324 51.80 30.82 -26.24
C LEU A 324 52.01 30.26 -27.65
N THR A 325 50.97 30.18 -28.49
CA THR A 325 51.11 29.76 -29.89
C THR A 325 51.91 30.76 -30.71
N ALA A 326 51.69 32.07 -30.54
CA ALA A 326 52.51 33.11 -31.17
C ALA A 326 53.99 33.05 -30.76
N LEU A 327 54.29 32.82 -29.47
CA LEU A 327 55.66 32.61 -28.97
C LEU A 327 56.30 31.34 -29.55
N LYS A 328 55.54 30.24 -29.65
CA LYS A 328 56.01 28.97 -30.25
C LYS A 328 56.31 29.13 -31.73
N PHE A 329 55.52 29.93 -32.47
CA PHE A 329 55.78 30.29 -33.86
C PHE A 329 57.04 31.15 -34.02
N ARG A 330 57.23 32.18 -33.18
CA ARG A 330 58.47 32.98 -33.14
C ARG A 330 59.71 32.14 -32.84
N ARG A 331 59.63 31.13 -31.95
CA ARG A 331 60.73 30.18 -31.69
C ARG A 331 61.03 29.27 -32.89
N ARG A 332 60.02 28.82 -33.65
CA ARG A 332 60.24 27.97 -34.85
C ARG A 332 61.00 28.68 -35.96
N ARG A 333 60.82 29.99 -36.16
CA ARG A 333 61.58 30.80 -37.15
C ARG A 333 63.08 30.97 -36.82
N ARG A 334 63.59 30.49 -35.67
CA ARG A 334 64.98 30.66 -35.23
C ARG A 334 65.85 29.38 -35.26
N ARG A 335 65.41 28.29 -35.89
CA ARG A 335 66.23 27.08 -36.06
C ARG A 335 66.63 26.88 -37.53
N PRO A 336 67.93 26.83 -37.87
CA PRO A 336 68.39 26.49 -39.22
C PRO A 336 68.24 24.99 -39.51
N VAL A 337 68.08 24.66 -40.79
CA VAL A 337 67.95 23.28 -41.31
C VAL A 337 69.34 22.66 -41.46
N LYS A 338 69.47 21.36 -41.23
CA LYS A 338 70.67 20.57 -41.54
C LYS A 338 70.27 19.33 -42.35
N ASN A 339 70.97 19.09 -43.45
CA ASN A 339 70.75 17.95 -44.34
C ASN A 339 71.66 16.80 -43.93
N ASP A 340 71.19 15.55 -44.07
CA ASP A 340 72.03 14.35 -44.15
C ASP A 340 71.34 13.31 -45.08
N VAL A 341 72.14 12.51 -45.78
CA VAL A 341 71.73 11.62 -46.90
C VAL A 341 72.07 10.15 -46.56
N PRO A 342 71.21 9.16 -46.89
CA PRO A 342 71.55 7.74 -46.78
C PRO A 342 71.99 7.10 -48.12
N GLN A 343 72.85 6.07 -48.03
CA GLN A 343 73.36 5.27 -49.17
C GLN A 343 72.47 4.09 -49.58
N GLU A 344 72.80 3.49 -50.73
CA GLU A 344 72.11 2.45 -51.49
C GLU A 344 72.12 1.04 -50.83
N TYR A 345 71.22 0.13 -51.27
CA TYR A 345 71.58 -1.13 -51.97
C TYR A 345 70.34 -1.94 -52.48
N ILE A 346 70.37 -2.29 -53.77
CA ILE A 346 69.89 -3.50 -54.52
C ILE A 346 69.18 -4.63 -53.73
N SER A 347 68.18 -5.41 -54.21
CA SER A 347 67.24 -5.40 -55.38
C SER A 347 66.40 -6.72 -55.41
N TYR A 348 65.20 -6.76 -56.03
CA TYR A 348 64.69 -7.79 -57.01
C TYR A 348 63.13 -7.95 -57.12
N ARG A 349 62.67 -8.01 -58.39
CA ARG A 349 61.39 -8.49 -59.01
C ARG A 349 60.65 -9.64 -58.26
N HIS A 350 59.32 -9.91 -58.40
CA HIS A 350 58.56 -10.25 -59.63
C HIS A 350 57.07 -10.64 -59.33
N PHE A 351 56.21 -10.71 -60.38
CA PHE A 351 54.86 -11.39 -60.48
C PHE A 351 53.68 -10.84 -59.64
N SER A 352 52.41 -10.80 -60.10
CA SER A 352 51.79 -10.97 -61.44
C SER A 352 50.40 -10.31 -61.49
N ILE A 353 49.91 -10.01 -62.70
CA ILE A 353 48.49 -9.73 -63.00
C ILE A 353 47.85 -10.99 -63.57
N GLN A 354 46.58 -11.26 -63.25
CA GLN A 354 45.71 -12.00 -64.17
C GLN A 354 44.29 -11.40 -64.16
N SER A 355 43.66 -11.44 -65.34
CA SER A 355 42.37 -10.85 -65.69
C SER A 355 41.36 -11.93 -66.07
N SER A 356 40.06 -11.68 -65.88
CA SER A 356 39.02 -11.78 -66.92
C SER A 356 37.60 -11.61 -66.36
N GLU A 357 36.71 -11.04 -67.19
CA GLU A 357 35.25 -11.32 -67.34
C GLU A 357 34.34 -11.36 -66.08
N GLY A 358 33.14 -10.78 -66.03
CA GLY A 358 32.26 -10.23 -67.07
C GLY A 358 31.09 -11.18 -67.39
N VAL A 359 29.85 -10.82 -67.04
CA VAL A 359 28.56 -11.21 -67.68
C VAL A 359 27.38 -10.59 -66.90
N TYR A 360 26.25 -10.44 -67.60
CA TYR A 360 25.00 -9.77 -67.20
C TYR A 360 24.12 -10.55 -66.20
N SER A 361 23.16 -9.79 -65.62
CA SER A 361 21.90 -10.18 -64.93
C SER A 361 21.94 -10.08 -63.41
#